data_AF-U6LGH2-F1
#
_entry.id   AF-U6LGH2-F1
#
_cell.length_a   1.000
_cell.length_b   1.000
_cell.length_c   1.000
_cell.angle_alpha   90.00
_cell.angle_beta   90.00
_cell.angle_gamma   90.00
#
_symmetry.space_group_name_H-M   'P 1'
#
loop_
_entity.id
_entity.type
_entity.pdbx_description
1 polymer ?
#
loop_
_entity_poly.entity_id
_entity_poly.type
_entity_poly.pdbx_seq_one_letter_code
_entity_poly.pdbx_strand_id
1 'polypeptide(L)'
;MGGPGRVRGPHGSKGPLGFGGPHRCQQGGCWRNKDTPVMAPQEPVDHPPKVVFIIGPTGVGKSRLGLDICLELRENGIKAEIVSADSMQVYKGCDIATAKASAVERQAVPHHLLDICAPQEAFSAADYLKAAKQTIQTLSDEGKLPVVVGGTQLYIQLLLWQSAVDLSVDERSARQANARREACMTKGRYDACIFWLDLRDREALEKRLRQRLGIMCQDGLLDEVRWVAAQLQLRRWPPPMTRGPTGCPVGAGGRTSLNASEGGEAAGGSSWRESRDCDVTQKSEIVRGGVLQGIGYKEFFPLVLPEREGSGASSEGVSYEGFEDCLKNCLELVVLRSLQYARQQRKWIRNKFLIRKKNVPLYFFETTDVAEWKKKICGPAIKIVEGFLAGEKFSEDSEFAAAKQMPELLALREDASENEAEENDGSG
;
A
#
# COMPACT_ATOMS: atom_id res chain seq x y z
N MET A 1 -21.08 -15.03 -74.45
CA MET A 1 -22.17 -14.08 -74.79
C MET A 1 -21.96 -12.87 -73.91
N GLY A 2 -21.25 -11.84 -74.33
CA GLY A 2 -21.72 -10.75 -75.17
C GLY A 2 -21.04 -9.49 -74.61
N GLY A 3 -19.99 -9.01 -75.28
CA GLY A 3 -19.29 -7.78 -74.92
C GLY A 3 -19.96 -6.54 -75.53
N PRO A 4 -19.18 -5.49 -75.90
CA PRO A 4 -19.13 -4.21 -75.17
C PRO A 4 -19.38 -2.97 -76.08
N GLY A 5 -19.41 -1.76 -75.52
CA GLY A 5 -19.29 -0.48 -76.26
C GLY A 5 -19.15 0.70 -75.28
N ARG A 6 -18.04 1.45 -75.15
CA ARG A 6 -17.16 2.20 -76.08
C ARG A 6 -17.74 3.57 -76.50
N VAL A 7 -16.88 4.62 -76.43
CA VAL A 7 -16.75 5.86 -77.26
C VAL A 7 -16.68 7.12 -76.37
N ARG A 8 -15.77 8.13 -76.49
CA ARG A 8 -14.57 8.48 -77.31
C ARG A 8 -13.82 9.65 -76.59
N GLY A 9 -12.53 9.86 -76.89
CA GLY A 9 -11.67 11.01 -76.42
C GLY A 9 -11.98 12.35 -77.11
N PRO A 10 -11.04 13.33 -77.31
CA PRO A 10 -9.57 13.24 -77.33
C PRO A 10 -8.75 14.47 -76.80
N HIS A 11 -7.42 14.43 -76.98
CA HIS A 11 -6.40 15.51 -76.97
C HIS A 11 -5.98 16.12 -75.62
N GLY A 12 -4.73 16.45 -75.31
CA GLY A 12 -3.48 16.48 -76.06
C GLY A 12 -2.47 17.43 -75.37
N SER A 13 -1.21 16.99 -75.28
CA SER A 13 0.05 17.78 -75.23
C SER A 13 0.37 18.76 -74.08
N LYS A 14 1.41 18.36 -73.30
CA LYS A 14 2.71 19.03 -73.04
C LYS A 14 2.76 20.52 -72.57
N GLY A 15 3.15 20.70 -71.30
CA GLY A 15 4.21 21.60 -70.76
C GLY A 15 4.00 23.13 -70.78
N PRO A 16 4.95 23.92 -70.23
CA PRO A 16 5.50 23.89 -68.85
C PRO A 16 5.47 25.28 -68.14
N LEU A 17 5.79 25.28 -66.83
CA LEU A 17 6.36 26.35 -65.98
C LEU A 17 6.21 27.84 -66.39
N GLY A 18 5.67 28.67 -65.49
CA GLY A 18 5.78 30.13 -65.59
C GLY A 18 5.34 30.88 -64.33
N PHE A 19 6.28 31.61 -63.73
CA PHE A 19 6.16 32.56 -62.62
C PHE A 19 5.17 33.71 -62.90
N GLY A 20 4.61 34.32 -61.84
CA GLY A 20 4.33 35.77 -61.87
C GLY A 20 3.09 36.27 -61.12
N GLY A 21 3.28 36.67 -59.85
CA GLY A 21 2.84 37.98 -59.34
C GLY A 21 1.35 38.27 -59.10
N PRO A 22 1.03 39.34 -58.33
CA PRO A 22 -0.13 39.36 -57.45
C PRO A 22 -1.18 40.40 -57.85
N HIS A 23 -2.46 40.02 -57.89
CA HIS A 23 -3.56 41.00 -57.92
C HIS A 23 -4.70 40.63 -56.96
N ARG A 24 -4.66 41.32 -55.82
CA ARG A 24 -5.77 41.86 -55.02
C ARG A 24 -7.17 41.68 -55.66
N CYS A 25 -7.99 40.83 -55.04
CA CYS A 25 -9.45 40.99 -55.10
C CYS A 25 -9.96 41.22 -53.68
N GLN A 26 -10.46 42.43 -53.48
CA GLN A 26 -11.20 42.86 -52.30
C GLN A 26 -12.63 42.33 -52.35
N GLN A 27 -13.19 42.17 -51.15
CA GLN A 27 -14.61 42.18 -50.80
C GLN A 27 -15.41 40.87 -50.97
N GLY A 28 -15.69 40.28 -49.81
CA GLY A 28 -16.70 39.26 -49.55
C GLY A 28 -16.82 39.12 -48.04
N GLY A 29 -17.44 40.11 -47.39
CA GLY A 29 -17.59 40.17 -45.94
C GLY A 29 -18.46 39.03 -45.42
N CYS A 30 -17.96 38.32 -44.42
CA CYS A 30 -18.78 37.48 -43.56
C CYS A 30 -18.68 38.03 -42.13
N TRP A 31 -19.84 38.40 -41.60
CA TRP A 31 -20.07 39.04 -40.32
C TRP A 31 -19.46 38.23 -39.17
N ARG A 32 -18.47 38.81 -38.49
CA ARG A 32 -17.94 38.26 -37.24
C ARG A 32 -18.64 39.02 -36.11
N ASN A 33 -19.58 38.37 -35.42
CA ASN A 33 -20.15 38.88 -34.17
C ASN A 33 -18.99 39.22 -33.22
N LYS A 34 -18.91 40.48 -32.77
CA LYS A 34 -17.83 40.98 -31.90
C LYS A 34 -18.09 40.78 -30.41
N ASP A 35 -19.19 40.12 -30.02
CA ASP A 35 -19.64 40.11 -28.63
C ASP A 35 -19.68 38.73 -27.95
N THR A 36 -19.06 37.69 -28.52
CA THR A 36 -18.74 36.47 -27.75
C THR A 36 -17.36 36.61 -27.12
N PRO A 37 -17.23 36.67 -25.78
CA PRO A 37 -15.93 36.60 -25.15
C PRO A 37 -15.34 35.24 -25.52
N VAL A 38 -14.26 35.24 -26.30
CA VAL A 38 -13.40 34.06 -26.40
C VAL A 38 -12.81 33.90 -25.00
N MET A 39 -13.37 32.97 -24.21
CA MET A 39 -12.77 32.64 -22.93
C MET A 39 -11.35 32.16 -23.22
N ALA A 40 -10.37 32.92 -22.74
CA ALA A 40 -8.99 32.46 -22.71
C ALA A 40 -8.97 31.09 -22.01
N PRO A 41 -8.09 30.15 -22.44
CA PRO A 41 -7.83 28.95 -21.66
C PRO A 41 -7.50 29.42 -20.24
N GLN A 42 -8.31 28.99 -19.26
CA GLN A 42 -8.04 29.28 -17.86
C GLN A 42 -6.64 28.71 -17.57
N GLU A 43 -5.70 29.56 -17.15
CA GLU A 43 -4.40 29.08 -16.68
C GLU A 43 -4.64 28.08 -15.54
N PRO A 44 -4.01 26.89 -15.54
CA PRO A 44 -4.25 25.90 -14.51
C PRO A 44 -3.82 26.48 -13.16
N VAL A 45 -4.79 26.70 -12.28
CA VAL A 45 -4.52 27.16 -10.92
C VAL A 45 -3.85 26.00 -10.18
N ASP A 46 -2.59 26.19 -9.79
CA ASP A 46 -1.71 25.19 -9.18
C ASP A 46 -2.15 24.84 -7.75
N HIS A 47 -3.29 24.16 -7.64
CA HIS A 47 -3.81 23.64 -6.38
C HIS A 47 -3.38 22.17 -6.23
N PRO A 48 -2.86 21.77 -5.05
CA PRO A 48 -2.46 20.39 -4.83
C PRO A 48 -3.67 19.46 -5.01
N PRO A 49 -3.49 18.25 -5.57
CA PRO A 49 -4.60 17.33 -5.80
C PRO A 49 -5.37 17.02 -4.52
N LYS A 50 -6.71 16.93 -4.63
CA LYS A 50 -7.58 16.49 -3.54
C LYS A 50 -7.48 14.98 -3.38
N VAL A 51 -7.25 14.50 -2.16
CA VAL A 51 -7.12 13.06 -1.86
C VAL A 51 -7.85 12.72 -0.55
N VAL A 52 -8.64 11.65 -0.56
CA VAL A 52 -9.27 11.10 0.65
C VAL A 52 -8.46 9.92 1.16
N PHE A 53 -8.19 9.88 2.46
CA PHE A 53 -7.45 8.80 3.12
C PHE A 53 -8.34 8.08 4.11
N ILE A 54 -8.40 6.76 4.05
CA ILE A 54 -9.13 5.92 5.01
C ILE A 54 -8.13 5.03 5.75
N ILE A 55 -7.97 5.33 7.04
CA ILE A 55 -6.98 4.72 7.93
C ILE A 55 -7.65 4.01 9.11
N GLY A 56 -6.91 3.11 9.76
CA GLY A 56 -7.41 2.35 10.90
C GLY A 56 -6.85 0.92 10.95
N PRO A 57 -7.05 0.20 12.08
CA PRO A 57 -6.53 -1.14 12.25
C PRO A 57 -7.21 -2.16 11.31
N THR A 58 -6.66 -3.37 11.20
CA THR A 58 -7.30 -4.47 10.47
C THR A 58 -8.67 -4.82 11.07
N GLY A 59 -9.63 -5.24 10.25
CA GLY A 59 -10.97 -5.67 10.71
C GLY A 59 -12.00 -4.56 10.97
N VAL A 60 -11.66 -3.28 10.78
CA VAL A 60 -12.59 -2.15 11.04
C VAL A 60 -13.44 -1.71 9.84
N GLY A 61 -13.32 -2.36 8.68
CA GLY A 61 -14.16 -2.05 7.50
C GLY A 61 -13.66 -0.92 6.59
N LYS A 62 -12.35 -0.65 6.55
CA LYS A 62 -11.75 0.38 5.67
C LYS A 62 -12.12 0.20 4.19
N SER A 63 -11.95 -1.02 3.67
CA SER A 63 -12.25 -1.33 2.27
C SER A 63 -13.74 -1.11 1.96
N ARG A 64 -14.62 -1.51 2.88
CA ARG A 64 -16.06 -1.28 2.79
C ARG A 64 -16.38 0.21 2.68
N LEU A 65 -15.82 1.05 3.55
CA LEU A 65 -16.05 2.50 3.48
C LEU A 65 -15.51 3.11 2.18
N GLY A 66 -14.33 2.67 1.72
CA GLY A 66 -13.76 3.14 0.46
C GLY A 66 -14.65 2.83 -0.75
N LEU A 67 -15.20 1.61 -0.80
CA LEU A 67 -16.16 1.20 -1.81
C LEU A 67 -17.45 2.02 -1.73
N ASP A 68 -18.05 2.12 -0.54
CA ASP A 68 -19.29 2.86 -0.31
C ASP A 68 -19.15 4.32 -0.78
N ILE A 69 -18.05 5.00 -0.42
CA ILE A 69 -17.77 6.37 -0.87
C ILE A 69 -17.68 6.45 -2.39
N CYS A 70 -16.91 5.56 -3.05
CA CYS A 70 -16.75 5.62 -4.49
C CYS A 70 -18.06 5.36 -5.25
N LEU A 71 -18.88 4.43 -4.75
CA LEU A 71 -20.16 4.09 -5.35
C LEU A 71 -21.17 5.23 -5.21
N GLU A 72 -21.29 5.82 -4.03
CA GLU A 72 -22.26 6.90 -3.76
C GLU A 72 -21.84 8.21 -4.46
N LEU A 73 -20.53 8.54 -4.48
CA LEU A 73 -20.04 9.69 -5.26
C LEU A 73 -20.31 9.54 -6.77
N ARG A 74 -20.23 8.32 -7.30
CA ARG A 74 -20.52 8.05 -8.71
C ARG A 74 -21.98 8.36 -9.05
N GLU A 75 -22.92 8.11 -8.14
CA GLU A 75 -24.33 8.49 -8.32
C GLU A 75 -24.49 10.01 -8.40
N ASN A 76 -23.64 10.76 -7.70
CA ASN A 76 -23.57 12.22 -7.73
C ASN A 76 -22.69 12.78 -8.86
N GLY A 77 -22.28 11.95 -9.83
CA GLY A 77 -21.51 12.35 -11.01
C GLY A 77 -20.01 12.56 -10.76
N ILE A 78 -19.52 12.22 -9.57
CA ILE A 78 -18.10 12.35 -9.19
C ILE A 78 -17.42 11.00 -9.36
N LYS A 79 -16.40 10.93 -10.23
CA LYS A 79 -15.61 9.72 -10.41
C LYS A 79 -14.57 9.61 -9.30
N ALA A 80 -14.54 8.48 -8.61
CA ALA A 80 -13.56 8.19 -7.59
C ALA A 80 -13.02 6.76 -7.77
N GLU A 81 -11.74 6.56 -7.47
CA GLU A 81 -11.07 5.27 -7.60
C GLU A 81 -10.18 5.00 -6.38
N ILE A 82 -10.03 3.71 -6.02
CA ILE A 82 -9.33 3.29 -4.81
C ILE A 82 -7.84 3.10 -5.08
N VAL A 83 -6.99 3.64 -4.23
CA VAL A 83 -5.54 3.39 -4.22
C VAL A 83 -5.21 2.61 -2.94
N SER A 84 -4.83 1.33 -3.07
CA SER A 84 -4.50 0.52 -1.89
C SER A 84 -3.22 1.01 -1.21
N ALA A 85 -3.25 1.14 0.11
CA ALA A 85 -2.12 1.48 0.98
C ALA A 85 -1.83 0.36 1.98
N ASP A 86 -1.81 -0.88 1.50
CA ASP A 86 -1.49 -2.07 2.27
C ASP A 86 -0.28 -2.81 1.68
N SER A 87 0.73 -3.05 2.54
CA SER A 87 2.01 -3.65 2.13
C SER A 87 1.91 -5.10 1.70
N MET A 88 0.83 -5.80 2.05
CA MET A 88 0.64 -7.21 1.67
C MET A 88 -0.25 -7.35 0.42
N GLN A 89 -1.11 -6.38 0.15
CA GLN A 89 -2.03 -6.43 -0.99
C GLN A 89 -1.37 -6.12 -2.35
N VAL A 90 -0.11 -5.69 -2.34
CA VAL A 90 0.70 -5.49 -3.56
C VAL A 90 1.10 -6.81 -4.24
N TYR A 91 1.08 -7.93 -3.52
CA TYR A 91 1.58 -9.22 -4.04
C TYR A 91 0.55 -9.98 -4.85
N LYS A 92 0.93 -10.38 -6.07
CA LYS A 92 0.11 -11.14 -7.02
C LYS A 92 -0.33 -12.49 -6.46
N GLY A 93 -1.60 -12.85 -6.66
CA GLY A 93 -2.15 -14.16 -6.28
C GLY A 93 -2.25 -14.43 -4.78
N CYS A 94 -2.02 -13.40 -3.96
CA CYS A 94 -2.10 -13.44 -2.50
C CYS A 94 -3.38 -12.73 -2.04
N ASP A 95 -4.56 -13.19 -2.45
CA ASP A 95 -5.82 -12.45 -2.32
C ASP A 95 -6.54 -12.70 -1.00
N ILE A 96 -6.66 -13.96 -0.60
CA ILE A 96 -7.45 -14.44 0.53
C ILE A 96 -6.79 -14.03 1.84
N ALA A 97 -5.53 -14.43 2.09
CA ALA A 97 -4.88 -14.15 3.38
C ALA A 97 -4.65 -12.66 3.61
N THR A 98 -4.46 -11.88 2.54
CA THR A 98 -4.24 -10.43 2.61
C THR A 98 -5.54 -9.62 2.56
N ALA A 99 -6.69 -10.31 2.50
CA ALA A 99 -8.03 -9.73 2.48
C ALA A 99 -8.19 -8.64 1.41
N LYS A 100 -7.72 -8.91 0.17
CA LYS A 100 -7.95 -7.98 -0.95
C LYS A 100 -9.43 -7.91 -1.28
N ALA A 101 -9.83 -6.80 -1.89
CA ALA A 101 -11.15 -6.67 -2.48
C ALA A 101 -11.41 -7.85 -3.42
N SER A 102 -12.62 -8.40 -3.38
CA SER A 102 -13.08 -9.47 -4.26
C SER A 102 -13.13 -9.01 -5.73
N ALA A 103 -13.21 -9.96 -6.66
CA ALA A 103 -13.35 -9.63 -8.08
C ALA A 103 -14.59 -8.76 -8.37
N VAL A 104 -15.70 -9.00 -7.67
CA VAL A 104 -16.94 -8.22 -7.78
C VAL A 104 -16.73 -6.78 -7.31
N GLU A 105 -16.05 -6.60 -6.17
CA GLU A 105 -15.75 -5.26 -5.64
C GLU A 105 -14.77 -4.50 -6.55
N ARG A 106 -13.74 -5.17 -7.09
CA ARG A 106 -12.78 -4.58 -8.04
C ARG A 106 -13.42 -4.24 -9.39
N GLN A 107 -14.47 -4.97 -9.79
CA GLN A 107 -15.26 -4.64 -10.98
C GLN A 107 -16.19 -3.44 -10.73
N ALA A 108 -16.73 -3.32 -9.52
CA ALA A 108 -17.63 -2.23 -9.15
C ALA A 108 -16.90 -0.89 -9.03
N VAL A 109 -15.67 -0.89 -8.50
CA VAL A 109 -14.80 0.28 -8.33
C VAL A 109 -13.36 -0.09 -8.72
N PRO A 110 -12.70 0.64 -9.63
CA PRO A 110 -11.29 0.39 -9.95
C PRO A 110 -10.38 0.50 -8.72
N HIS A 111 -9.48 -0.46 -8.56
CA HIS A 111 -8.47 -0.48 -7.51
C HIS A 111 -7.07 -0.44 -8.11
N HIS A 112 -6.23 0.43 -7.56
CA HIS A 112 -4.83 0.59 -7.94
C HIS A 112 -3.89 0.05 -6.86
N LEU A 113 -2.66 -0.26 -7.28
CA LEU A 113 -1.59 -0.80 -6.43
C LEU A 113 -1.92 -2.16 -5.77
N LEU A 114 -2.87 -2.89 -6.35
CA LEU A 114 -3.07 -4.31 -6.10
C LEU A 114 -2.29 -5.11 -7.14
N ASP A 115 -1.74 -6.26 -6.75
CA ASP A 115 -1.14 -7.22 -7.70
C ASP A 115 -0.03 -6.61 -8.59
N ILE A 116 0.79 -5.73 -8.03
CA ILE A 116 1.89 -5.03 -8.73
C ILE A 116 3.26 -5.68 -8.53
N CYS A 117 3.38 -6.64 -7.59
CA CYS A 117 4.63 -7.28 -7.19
C CYS A 117 4.48 -8.80 -7.21
N ALA A 118 5.47 -9.56 -7.71
CA ALA A 118 5.44 -11.02 -7.59
C ALA A 118 5.74 -11.47 -6.15
N PRO A 119 5.23 -12.63 -5.68
CA PRO A 119 5.48 -13.11 -4.31
C PRO A 119 6.95 -13.24 -3.92
N GLN A 120 7.82 -13.51 -4.90
CA GLN A 120 9.27 -13.67 -4.72
C GLN A 120 10.03 -12.34 -4.68
N GLU A 121 9.41 -11.25 -5.12
CA GLU A 121 10.05 -9.95 -5.25
C GLU A 121 9.97 -9.19 -3.91
N ALA A 122 10.99 -8.38 -3.63
CA ALA A 122 10.94 -7.45 -2.52
C ALA A 122 10.17 -6.18 -2.94
N PHE A 123 9.31 -5.67 -2.06
CA PHE A 123 8.60 -4.42 -2.28
C PHE A 123 8.84 -3.45 -1.13
N SER A 124 9.46 -2.31 -1.40
CA SER A 124 9.83 -1.33 -0.38
C SER A 124 8.81 -0.21 -0.23
N ALA A 125 8.91 0.54 0.88
CA ALA A 125 8.12 1.76 1.06
C ALA A 125 8.46 2.86 0.04
N ALA A 126 9.68 2.86 -0.52
CA ALA A 126 10.07 3.79 -1.57
C ALA A 126 9.41 3.44 -2.91
N ASP A 127 9.32 2.13 -3.24
CA ASP A 127 8.61 1.65 -4.43
C ASP A 127 7.13 1.99 -4.36
N TYR A 128 6.51 1.75 -3.20
CA TYR A 128 5.13 2.18 -2.94
C TYR A 128 4.95 3.68 -3.16
N LEU A 129 5.78 4.52 -2.53
CA LEU A 129 5.65 5.96 -2.60
C LEU A 129 5.74 6.47 -4.04
N LYS A 130 6.66 5.91 -4.83
CA LYS A 130 6.80 6.24 -6.26
C LYS A 130 5.54 5.86 -7.03
N ALA A 131 5.06 4.62 -6.89
CA ALA A 131 3.89 4.12 -7.61
C ALA A 131 2.60 4.85 -7.22
N ALA A 132 2.41 5.12 -5.93
CA ALA A 132 1.25 5.83 -5.40
C ALA A 132 1.20 7.29 -5.87
N LYS A 133 2.33 8.00 -5.86
CA LYS A 133 2.39 9.38 -6.38
C LYS A 133 2.03 9.45 -7.86
N GLN A 134 2.56 8.53 -8.66
CA GLN A 134 2.23 8.45 -10.08
C GLN A 134 0.74 8.16 -10.30
N THR A 135 0.19 7.18 -9.59
CA THR A 135 -1.22 6.81 -9.67
C THR A 135 -2.15 7.97 -9.29
N ILE A 136 -1.87 8.63 -8.16
CA ILE A 136 -2.66 9.77 -7.69
C ILE A 136 -2.62 10.92 -8.69
N GLN A 137 -1.44 11.20 -9.26
CA GLN A 137 -1.31 12.24 -10.29
C GLN A 137 -2.16 11.89 -11.52
N THR A 138 -2.04 10.67 -12.06
CA THR A 138 -2.82 10.23 -13.22
C THR A 138 -4.32 10.33 -12.96
N LEU A 139 -4.81 9.87 -11.80
CA LEU A 139 -6.23 9.97 -11.45
C LEU A 139 -6.68 11.43 -11.38
N SER A 140 -5.85 12.30 -10.80
CA SER A 140 -6.16 13.73 -10.66
C SER A 140 -6.20 14.43 -12.02
N ASP A 141 -5.26 14.10 -12.91
CA ASP A 141 -5.21 14.63 -14.29
C ASP A 141 -6.43 14.18 -15.11
N GLU A 142 -6.98 13.00 -14.81
CA GLU A 142 -8.21 12.48 -15.40
C GLU A 142 -9.49 13.01 -14.72
N GLY A 143 -9.37 13.92 -13.75
CA GLY A 143 -10.50 14.50 -13.01
C GLY A 143 -11.20 13.51 -12.08
N LYS A 144 -10.49 12.49 -11.59
CA LYS A 144 -10.99 11.46 -10.68
C LYS A 144 -10.45 11.71 -9.27
N LEU A 145 -11.29 11.51 -8.25
CA LEU A 145 -10.89 11.59 -6.84
C LEU A 145 -10.12 10.32 -6.43
N PRO A 146 -8.85 10.42 -6.01
CA PRO A 146 -8.13 9.30 -5.42
C PRO A 146 -8.59 9.06 -3.99
N VAL A 147 -9.02 7.82 -3.69
CA VAL A 147 -9.40 7.36 -2.35
C VAL A 147 -8.37 6.35 -1.86
N VAL A 148 -7.42 6.79 -1.03
CA VAL A 148 -6.34 5.96 -0.50
C VAL A 148 -6.84 5.17 0.70
N VAL A 149 -6.80 3.83 0.62
CA VAL A 149 -7.35 2.94 1.66
C VAL A 149 -6.29 1.95 2.11
N GLY A 150 -5.98 1.89 3.41
CA GLY A 150 -5.02 0.88 3.86
C GLY A 150 -4.64 0.89 5.35
N GLY A 151 -3.98 -0.18 5.75
CA GLY A 151 -3.51 -0.40 7.13
C GLY A 151 -2.04 -0.06 7.36
N THR A 152 -1.25 0.12 6.30
CA THR A 152 0.20 0.35 6.42
C THR A 152 0.48 1.82 6.71
N GLN A 153 0.48 2.17 8.00
CA GLN A 153 0.60 3.56 8.46
C GLN A 153 1.87 4.27 7.97
N LEU A 154 2.96 3.52 7.74
CA LEU A 154 4.18 4.06 7.15
C LEU A 154 3.95 4.58 5.72
N TYR A 155 3.22 3.83 4.88
CA TYR A 155 2.93 4.21 3.50
C TYR A 155 2.10 5.50 3.46
N ILE A 156 1.06 5.56 4.29
CA ILE A 156 0.17 6.71 4.40
C ILE A 156 0.93 7.94 4.91
N GLN A 157 1.79 7.75 5.91
CA GLN A 157 2.64 8.80 6.46
C GLN A 157 3.59 9.39 5.39
N LEU A 158 4.27 8.54 4.62
CA LEU A 158 5.19 8.97 3.56
C LEU A 158 4.46 9.67 2.40
N LEU A 159 3.21 9.29 2.16
CA LEU A 159 2.40 9.88 1.10
C LEU A 159 1.85 11.25 1.50
N LEU A 160 1.43 11.43 2.76
CA LEU A 160 0.91 12.71 3.27
C LEU A 160 2.00 13.76 3.49
N TRP A 161 3.14 13.37 4.05
CA TRP A 161 4.20 14.30 4.43
C TRP A 161 5.49 13.99 3.71
N GLN A 162 6.13 15.04 3.21
CA GLN A 162 7.46 14.93 2.63
C GLN A 162 8.45 14.36 3.65
N SER A 163 9.27 13.42 3.20
CA SER A 163 10.19 12.66 4.02
C SER A 163 11.58 12.64 3.38
N ALA A 164 12.59 12.15 4.13
CA ALA A 164 13.93 11.95 3.57
C ALA A 164 13.96 10.94 2.40
N VAL A 165 12.94 10.08 2.28
CA VAL A 165 12.78 9.13 1.16
C VAL A 165 12.44 9.88 -0.14
N ASP A 166 11.87 11.08 -0.06
CA ASP A 166 11.61 11.92 -1.22
C ASP A 166 12.86 12.62 -1.79
N LEU A 167 13.98 12.59 -1.07
CA LEU A 167 15.20 13.29 -1.48
C LEU A 167 16.03 12.41 -2.41
N SER A 168 16.33 12.95 -3.59
CA SER A 168 17.29 12.35 -4.52
C SER A 168 18.66 12.17 -3.86
N VAL A 169 19.47 11.23 -4.36
CA VAL A 169 20.82 10.96 -3.83
C VAL A 169 21.69 12.23 -3.88
N ASP A 170 21.47 13.08 -4.89
CA ASP A 170 22.19 14.35 -5.07
C ASP A 170 21.79 15.43 -4.05
N GLU A 171 20.52 15.45 -3.62
CA GLU A 171 20.01 16.41 -2.62
C GLU A 171 20.38 16.06 -1.17
N ARG A 172 20.93 14.86 -0.91
CA ARG A 172 21.39 14.47 0.44
C ARG A 172 22.69 15.15 0.84
N SER A 173 23.48 15.61 -0.12
CA SER A 173 24.86 16.07 0.08
C SER A 173 25.02 17.56 0.37
N ALA A 174 23.96 18.39 0.22
CA ALA A 174 24.06 19.84 0.41
C ALA A 174 23.57 20.28 1.80
N ARG A 175 24.47 20.82 2.62
CA ARG A 175 24.16 21.44 3.94
C ARG A 175 23.19 22.64 3.86
N GLN A 176 22.92 23.18 2.66
CA GLN A 176 21.86 24.18 2.41
C GLN A 176 20.44 23.58 2.36
N ALA A 177 20.30 22.25 2.39
CA ALA A 177 19.02 21.56 2.35
C ALA A 177 18.23 21.64 3.67
N ASN A 178 18.81 21.99 4.82
CA ASN A 178 18.07 21.92 6.09
C ASN A 178 16.94 22.96 6.23
N ALA A 179 17.16 24.23 5.85
CA ALA A 179 16.12 25.26 5.92
C ALA A 179 15.01 25.02 4.87
N ARG A 180 15.37 24.54 3.67
CA ARG A 180 14.40 24.10 2.65
C ARG A 180 13.69 22.80 3.04
N ARG A 181 14.36 21.86 3.72
CA ARG A 181 13.78 20.63 4.28
C ARG A 181 12.71 20.95 5.31
N GLU A 182 12.96 21.88 6.23
CA GLU A 182 11.97 22.30 7.24
C GLU A 182 10.76 22.99 6.60
N ALA A 183 10.97 23.87 5.61
CA ALA A 183 9.90 24.55 4.89
C ALA A 183 9.11 23.64 3.91
N CYS A 184 9.75 22.64 3.29
CA CYS A 184 9.06 21.66 2.45
C CYS A 184 8.31 20.63 3.28
N MET A 185 8.79 20.32 4.49
CA MET A 185 8.10 19.46 5.43
C MET A 185 6.78 20.07 5.94
N THR A 186 6.58 21.40 5.91
CA THR A 186 5.36 22.05 6.45
C THR A 186 4.19 22.12 5.47
N LYS A 187 4.40 21.95 4.16
CA LYS A 187 3.33 21.94 3.16
C LYS A 187 2.97 20.49 2.80
N GLY A 188 1.72 20.09 3.04
CA GLY A 188 1.21 18.77 2.64
C GLY A 188 1.33 18.57 1.13
N ARG A 189 1.56 17.33 0.68
CA ARG A 189 1.63 16.99 -0.77
C ARG A 189 0.29 17.19 -1.48
N TYR A 190 -0.80 16.99 -0.75
CA TYR A 190 -2.16 16.93 -1.25
C TYR A 190 -3.03 17.86 -0.41
N ASP A 191 -4.09 18.38 -1.02
CA ASP A 191 -5.26 18.80 -0.24
C ASP A 191 -5.92 17.51 0.25
N ALA A 192 -5.87 17.22 1.54
CA ALA A 192 -6.17 15.89 2.06
C ALA A 192 -7.30 15.91 3.09
N CYS A 193 -8.15 14.89 3.04
CA CYS A 193 -9.12 14.60 4.08
C CYS A 193 -8.88 13.19 4.62
N ILE A 194 -8.83 13.01 5.94
CA ILE A 194 -8.51 11.72 6.56
C ILE A 194 -9.69 11.22 7.38
N PHE A 195 -10.10 9.98 7.14
CA PHE A 195 -11.04 9.22 7.94
C PHE A 195 -10.31 8.14 8.73
N TRP A 196 -10.40 8.21 10.05
CA TRP A 196 -9.87 7.20 10.94
C TRP A 196 -11.01 6.33 11.49
N LEU A 197 -11.01 5.07 11.09
CA LEU A 197 -11.95 4.06 11.59
C LEU A 197 -11.29 3.29 12.73
N ASP A 198 -12.03 3.04 13.81
CA ASP A 198 -11.59 2.14 14.87
C ASP A 198 -12.74 1.28 15.43
N LEU A 199 -12.36 0.20 16.11
CA LEU A 199 -13.23 -0.73 16.83
C LEU A 199 -12.62 -1.03 18.19
N ARG A 200 -12.90 -0.20 19.19
CA ARG A 200 -12.18 -0.27 20.47
C ARG A 200 -12.43 -1.55 21.25
N ASP A 201 -13.65 -2.07 21.17
CA ASP A 201 -14.04 -3.34 21.76
C ASP A 201 -13.19 -4.49 21.17
N ARG A 202 -12.35 -5.06 22.04
CA ARG A 202 -11.45 -6.16 21.70
C ARG A 202 -12.23 -7.43 21.35
N GLU A 203 -13.29 -7.74 22.09
CA GLU A 203 -14.08 -8.95 21.86
C GLU A 203 -14.84 -8.85 20.54
N ALA A 204 -15.43 -7.69 20.25
CA ALA A 204 -16.06 -7.44 18.97
C ALA A 204 -15.06 -7.53 17.81
N LEU A 205 -13.84 -7.01 17.98
CA LEU A 205 -12.78 -7.13 16.98
C LEU A 205 -12.36 -8.59 16.78
N GLU A 206 -12.12 -9.34 17.86
CA GLU A 206 -11.76 -10.75 17.79
C GLU A 206 -12.85 -11.56 17.07
N LYS A 207 -14.12 -11.35 17.42
CA LYS A 207 -15.26 -11.98 16.77
C LYS A 207 -15.28 -11.72 15.26
N ARG A 208 -15.02 -10.48 14.83
CA ARG A 208 -14.91 -10.12 13.41
C ARG A 208 -13.73 -10.81 12.72
N LEU A 209 -12.58 -10.86 13.38
CA LEU A 209 -11.38 -11.50 12.83
C LEU A 209 -11.60 -13.01 12.67
N ARG A 210 -12.25 -13.67 13.64
CA ARG A 210 -12.64 -15.08 13.57
C ARG A 210 -13.65 -15.34 12.46
N GLN A 211 -14.69 -14.51 12.34
CA GLN A 211 -15.66 -14.62 11.25
C GLN A 211 -15.00 -14.46 9.89
N ARG A 212 -14.10 -13.47 9.74
CA ARG A 212 -13.34 -13.26 8.51
C ARG A 212 -12.45 -14.46 8.19
N LEU A 213 -11.76 -15.01 9.18
CA LEU A 213 -10.92 -16.20 9.00
C LEU A 213 -11.75 -17.41 8.56
N GLY A 214 -12.95 -17.58 9.12
CA GLY A 214 -13.89 -18.61 8.66
C GLY A 214 -14.24 -18.48 7.17
N ILE A 215 -14.51 -17.26 6.71
CA ILE A 215 -14.75 -16.98 5.28
C ILE A 215 -13.49 -17.27 4.45
N MET A 216 -12.31 -16.80 4.90
CA MET A 216 -11.04 -17.10 4.22
C MET A 216 -10.81 -18.61 4.05
N CYS A 217 -11.10 -19.41 5.09
CA CYS A 217 -11.00 -20.85 5.01
C CYS A 217 -11.98 -21.45 3.98
N GLN A 218 -13.22 -20.95 3.93
CA GLN A 218 -14.22 -21.37 2.94
C GLN A 218 -13.81 -21.01 1.51
N ASP A 219 -13.14 -19.87 1.33
CA ASP A 219 -12.67 -19.37 0.05
C ASP A 219 -11.38 -20.06 -0.45
N GLY A 220 -10.81 -20.99 0.33
CA GLY A 220 -9.63 -21.77 -0.07
C GLY A 220 -8.29 -21.22 0.41
N LEU A 221 -8.24 -20.61 1.61
CA LEU A 221 -7.00 -20.10 2.22
C LEU A 221 -5.85 -21.12 2.18
N LEU A 222 -6.11 -22.40 2.47
CA LEU A 222 -5.05 -23.42 2.46
C LEU A 222 -4.46 -23.65 1.07
N ASP A 223 -5.26 -23.54 0.02
CA ASP A 223 -4.78 -23.70 -1.36
C ASP A 223 -3.94 -22.50 -1.79
N GLU A 224 -4.33 -21.28 -1.38
CA GLU A 224 -3.48 -20.10 -1.54
C GLU A 224 -2.15 -20.25 -0.79
N VAL A 225 -2.17 -20.72 0.46
CA VAL A 225 -0.95 -20.93 1.24
C VAL A 225 -0.03 -21.96 0.56
N ARG A 226 -0.57 -23.07 0.04
CA ARG A 226 0.19 -24.06 -0.76
C ARG A 226 0.78 -23.43 -2.01
N TRP A 227 0.00 -22.60 -2.72
CA TRP A 227 0.45 -21.90 -3.91
C TRP A 227 1.61 -20.95 -3.59
N VAL A 228 1.50 -20.13 -2.52
CA VAL A 228 2.57 -19.23 -2.08
C VAL A 228 3.83 -20.02 -1.70
N ALA A 229 3.68 -21.14 -0.97
CA ALA A 229 4.81 -22.00 -0.64
C ALA A 229 5.52 -22.54 -1.91
N ALA A 230 4.76 -22.92 -2.94
CA ALA A 230 5.30 -23.35 -4.22
C ALA A 230 6.01 -22.21 -4.98
N GLN A 231 5.42 -21.01 -5.00
CA GLN A 231 6.03 -19.81 -5.60
C GLN A 231 7.38 -19.48 -4.96
N LEU A 232 7.47 -19.64 -3.65
CA LEU A 232 8.69 -19.40 -2.86
C LEU A 232 9.63 -20.62 -2.80
N GLN A 233 9.29 -21.72 -3.48
CA GLN A 233 10.05 -22.97 -3.51
C GLN A 233 10.35 -23.55 -2.11
N LEU A 234 9.43 -23.35 -1.16
CA LEU A 234 9.59 -23.83 0.21
C LEU A 234 9.37 -25.34 0.29
N ARG A 235 10.33 -26.05 0.89
CA ARG A 235 10.27 -27.51 1.09
C ARG A 235 9.91 -27.94 2.51
N ARG A 236 10.13 -27.06 3.50
CA ARG A 236 9.88 -27.30 4.94
C ARG A 236 9.77 -25.96 5.67
N TRP A 237 9.07 -25.94 6.80
CA TRP A 237 8.93 -24.75 7.63
C TRP A 237 9.13 -25.06 9.12
N PRO A 238 9.97 -24.30 9.86
CA PRO A 238 10.84 -23.25 9.36
C PRO A 238 11.93 -23.82 8.41
N PRO A 239 12.45 -23.01 7.47
CA PRO A 239 13.55 -23.44 6.63
C PRO A 239 14.76 -23.87 7.49
N PRO A 240 15.57 -24.86 7.04
CA PRO A 240 16.72 -25.32 7.81
C PRO A 240 17.62 -24.17 8.20
N MET A 241 17.97 -24.09 9.48
CA MET A 241 19.17 -23.35 9.88
C MET A 241 20.38 -24.12 9.34
N THR A 242 20.92 -23.71 8.18
CA THR A 242 22.23 -24.21 7.75
C THR A 242 23.25 -23.71 8.77
N ARG A 243 23.66 -24.55 9.72
CA ARG A 243 24.91 -24.31 10.44
C ARG A 243 26.00 -24.30 9.37
N GLY A 244 26.80 -23.23 9.32
CA GLY A 244 28.00 -23.20 8.49
C GLY A 244 28.86 -24.45 8.78
N PRO A 245 29.71 -24.86 7.83
CA PRO A 245 30.42 -26.13 7.92
C PRO A 245 31.19 -26.21 9.23
N THR A 246 30.72 -27.07 10.13
CA THR A 246 31.45 -27.47 11.33
C THR A 246 32.59 -28.35 10.87
N GLY A 247 33.81 -27.80 10.89
CA GLY A 247 35.04 -28.48 10.49
C GLY A 247 36.20 -28.17 11.44
N CYS A 248 36.27 -28.95 12.52
CA CYS A 248 37.39 -29.35 13.35
C CYS A 248 38.26 -28.34 14.17
N PRO A 249 38.72 -28.76 15.39
CA PRO A 249 39.45 -27.92 16.34
C PRO A 249 40.94 -28.27 16.42
N VAL A 250 41.85 -27.33 16.13
CA VAL A 250 43.27 -27.31 16.57
C VAL A 250 43.75 -25.87 16.34
N GLY A 251 44.45 -25.13 17.19
CA GLY A 251 45.02 -25.31 18.52
C GLY A 251 45.72 -24.00 18.93
N ALA A 252 45.94 -23.88 20.23
CA ALA A 252 46.78 -22.97 21.02
C ALA A 252 47.58 -21.80 20.37
N GLY A 253 47.55 -20.68 21.09
CA GLY A 253 48.51 -19.57 21.03
C GLY A 253 47.78 -18.23 21.04
N GLY A 254 47.58 -17.54 22.16
CA GLY A 254 48.62 -17.04 23.05
C GLY A 254 48.53 -15.50 23.01
N ARG A 255 47.99 -14.90 24.07
CA ARG A 255 47.88 -13.46 24.27
C ARG A 255 49.25 -12.78 24.18
N THR A 256 49.35 -11.68 23.45
CA THR A 256 50.06 -10.46 23.89
C THR A 256 49.56 -9.23 23.14
N SER A 257 49.38 -8.16 23.90
CA SER A 257 49.13 -6.80 23.44
C SER A 257 50.31 -6.23 22.65
N LEU A 258 50.06 -5.22 21.81
CA LEU A 258 50.80 -3.95 21.76
C LEU A 258 50.22 -3.00 20.69
N ASN A 259 50.30 -1.71 21.00
CA ASN A 259 49.80 -0.57 20.26
C ASN A 259 50.63 -0.23 19.00
N ALA A 260 49.94 0.41 18.05
CA ALA A 260 50.32 1.43 17.07
C ALA A 260 51.82 1.77 16.85
N SER A 261 52.26 1.79 15.58
CA SER A 261 52.68 3.00 14.83
C SER A 261 53.36 2.68 13.48
N GLU A 262 53.08 3.55 12.49
CA GLU A 262 53.92 4.01 11.36
C GLU A 262 54.33 3.10 10.17
N GLY A 263 53.93 3.55 8.96
CA GLY A 263 54.85 3.90 7.86
C GLY A 263 55.16 2.87 6.76
N GLY A 264 54.97 3.27 5.48
CA GLY A 264 55.76 2.73 4.34
C GLY A 264 55.00 2.43 3.05
N GLU A 265 55.32 3.16 1.98
CA GLU A 265 54.86 2.98 0.60
C GLU A 265 55.49 1.77 -0.14
N ALA A 266 54.78 1.35 -1.20
CA ALA A 266 55.26 0.97 -2.54
C ALA A 266 55.10 -0.50 -3.03
N ALA A 267 54.23 -0.61 -4.03
CA ALA A 267 54.31 -1.37 -5.30
C ALA A 267 54.25 -2.92 -5.33
N GLY A 268 53.27 -3.42 -6.12
CA GLY A 268 53.46 -4.59 -7.00
C GLY A 268 52.35 -5.64 -7.05
N GLY A 269 51.54 -5.63 -8.13
CA GLY A 269 51.22 -6.87 -8.88
C GLY A 269 49.99 -7.72 -8.51
N SER A 270 48.88 -7.41 -9.19
CA SER A 270 47.93 -8.33 -9.88
C SER A 270 47.13 -9.43 -9.15
N SER A 271 45.81 -9.38 -9.41
CA SER A 271 44.84 -10.51 -9.49
C SER A 271 44.58 -11.24 -8.17
N TRP A 272 43.36 -11.29 -7.60
CA TRP A 272 42.17 -11.93 -8.14
C TRP A 272 40.91 -11.29 -7.54
N ARG A 273 39.94 -11.04 -8.41
CA ARG A 273 38.54 -10.71 -8.08
C ARG A 273 37.80 -12.04 -7.97
N GLU A 274 37.16 -12.35 -6.85
CA GLU A 274 35.87 -13.08 -6.82
C GLU A 274 35.26 -13.25 -5.42
N SER A 275 34.11 -12.59 -5.24
CA SER A 275 32.84 -13.15 -4.77
C SER A 275 32.85 -14.03 -3.51
N ARG A 276 32.52 -13.45 -2.36
CA ARG A 276 32.07 -14.25 -1.21
C ARG A 276 31.17 -13.56 -0.16
N ASP A 277 30.40 -12.55 -0.55
CA ASP A 277 29.44 -11.89 0.38
C ASP A 277 27.95 -12.03 -0.01
N CYS A 278 27.62 -12.93 -0.94
CA CYS A 278 26.27 -12.99 -1.53
C CYS A 278 25.28 -13.91 -0.77
N ASP A 279 25.75 -14.80 0.12
CA ASP A 279 24.94 -15.99 0.51
C ASP A 279 24.55 -16.05 2.00
N VAL A 280 24.94 -15.06 2.81
CA VAL A 280 24.57 -14.99 4.25
C VAL A 280 23.50 -13.94 4.51
N THR A 281 23.47 -12.85 3.75
CA THR A 281 22.46 -11.78 3.83
C THR A 281 21.11 -12.22 3.29
N GLN A 282 21.06 -12.87 2.12
CA GLN A 282 19.81 -13.37 1.50
C GLN A 282 19.02 -14.34 2.38
N LYS A 283 19.68 -15.18 3.20
CA LYS A 283 19.03 -16.26 3.97
C LYS A 283 18.23 -15.75 5.17
N SER A 284 18.66 -14.66 5.80
CA SER A 284 17.91 -14.00 6.88
C SER A 284 16.81 -13.07 6.36
N GLU A 285 16.95 -12.61 5.11
CA GLU A 285 16.03 -11.71 4.42
C GLU A 285 14.78 -12.45 3.91
N ILE A 286 14.86 -13.71 3.46
CA ILE A 286 13.69 -14.46 2.97
C ILE A 286 12.60 -14.59 4.04
N VAL A 287 12.97 -14.88 5.29
CA VAL A 287 12.01 -15.03 6.41
C VAL A 287 11.54 -13.66 6.94
N ARG A 288 12.29 -12.59 6.66
CA ARG A 288 12.04 -11.23 7.18
C ARG A 288 11.56 -10.25 6.14
N GLY A 289 11.34 -10.66 4.89
CA GLY A 289 11.02 -9.80 3.76
C GLY A 289 9.91 -10.38 2.89
N GLY A 290 9.36 -9.56 1.99
CA GLY A 290 8.39 -10.01 1.00
C GLY A 290 7.02 -10.36 1.57
N VAL A 291 6.30 -11.22 0.84
CA VAL A 291 4.95 -11.70 1.19
C VAL A 291 4.91 -12.45 2.54
N LEU A 292 6.03 -13.02 3.00
CA LEU A 292 6.12 -13.77 4.26
C LEU A 292 6.01 -12.91 5.53
N GLN A 293 6.08 -11.58 5.39
CA GLN A 293 5.72 -10.68 6.48
C GLN A 293 4.21 -10.70 6.79
N GLY A 294 3.39 -11.16 5.85
CA GLY A 294 1.94 -11.28 5.99
C GLY A 294 1.53 -12.26 7.09
N ILE A 295 0.33 -12.05 7.62
CA ILE A 295 -0.32 -12.95 8.58
C ILE A 295 -1.17 -13.94 7.77
N GLY A 296 -1.08 -15.24 8.09
CA GLY A 296 -1.88 -16.27 7.43
C GLY A 296 -1.11 -17.15 6.45
N TYR A 297 0.20 -16.93 6.25
CA TYR A 297 1.06 -17.83 5.49
C TYR A 297 1.92 -18.69 6.41
N LYS A 298 2.83 -18.06 7.15
CA LYS A 298 3.75 -18.73 8.08
C LYS A 298 3.05 -19.52 9.19
N GLU A 299 1.86 -19.08 9.60
CA GLU A 299 1.04 -19.78 10.58
C GLU A 299 0.51 -21.11 10.04
N PHE A 300 0.27 -21.23 8.73
CA PHE A 300 -0.26 -22.44 8.09
C PHE A 300 0.80 -23.30 7.39
N PHE A 301 2.03 -22.81 7.24
CA PHE A 301 3.12 -23.61 6.68
C PHE A 301 3.40 -24.95 7.39
N PRO A 302 3.31 -25.07 8.73
CA PRO A 302 3.41 -26.37 9.39
C PRO A 302 2.39 -27.40 8.89
N LEU A 303 1.20 -26.94 8.49
CA LEU A 303 0.13 -27.79 7.97
C LEU A 303 0.36 -28.20 6.51
N VAL A 304 0.89 -27.30 5.68
CA VAL A 304 1.05 -27.52 4.23
C VAL A 304 2.41 -28.08 3.82
N LEU A 305 3.42 -27.96 4.70
CA LEU A 305 4.78 -28.46 4.49
C LEU A 305 5.18 -29.39 5.65
N PRO A 306 4.53 -30.56 5.80
CA PRO A 306 4.82 -31.49 6.89
C PRO A 306 6.28 -31.98 6.80
N GLU A 307 6.93 -32.12 7.96
CA GLU A 307 8.29 -32.65 8.04
C GLU A 307 8.29 -34.11 7.56
N ARG A 308 8.95 -34.37 6.44
CA ARG A 308 9.30 -35.75 6.05
C ARG A 308 10.52 -36.15 6.86
N GLU A 309 10.31 -36.89 7.94
CA GLU A 309 11.41 -37.56 8.62
C GLU A 309 12.11 -38.53 7.65
N GLY A 310 13.43 -38.47 7.62
CA GLY A 310 14.26 -39.31 6.77
C GLY A 310 14.37 -40.73 7.31
N SER A 311 14.25 -41.69 6.40
CA SER A 311 14.65 -43.10 6.49
C SER A 311 13.92 -44.01 7.50
N GLY A 312 12.93 -44.72 6.98
CA GLY A 312 12.77 -46.16 7.26
C GLY A 312 11.88 -46.56 8.42
N ALA A 313 10.58 -46.31 8.34
CA ALA A 313 9.52 -47.17 8.90
C ALA A 313 8.15 -46.58 8.52
N SER A 314 7.20 -47.47 8.22
CA SER A 314 5.74 -47.28 8.14
C SER A 314 5.16 -45.91 7.74
N SER A 315 4.34 -45.94 6.69
CA SER A 315 3.34 -44.92 6.35
C SER A 315 2.27 -44.76 7.44
N GLU A 316 2.64 -44.39 8.66
CA GLU A 316 1.69 -43.87 9.63
C GLU A 316 1.46 -42.40 9.26
N GLY A 317 0.39 -42.18 8.50
CA GLY A 317 -0.13 -40.84 8.26
C GLY A 317 -0.40 -40.16 9.60
N VAL A 318 -0.26 -38.84 9.64
CA VAL A 318 -0.64 -38.01 10.80
C VAL A 318 -2.04 -38.44 11.24
N SER A 319 -2.20 -38.79 12.52
CA SER A 319 -3.51 -39.17 13.06
C SER A 319 -4.49 -38.02 12.83
N TYR A 320 -5.76 -38.35 12.60
CA TYR A 320 -6.79 -37.34 12.35
C TYR A 320 -6.89 -36.34 13.50
N GLU A 321 -6.73 -36.80 14.75
CA GLU A 321 -6.65 -35.96 15.95
C GLU A 321 -5.46 -34.98 15.92
N GLY A 322 -4.26 -35.44 15.52
CA GLY A 322 -3.08 -34.57 15.42
C GLY A 322 -3.21 -33.49 14.35
N PHE A 323 -3.95 -33.77 13.28
CA PHE A 323 -4.25 -32.78 12.25
C PHE A 323 -5.23 -31.70 12.75
N GLU A 324 -6.31 -32.10 13.42
CA GLU A 324 -7.30 -31.16 13.96
C GLU A 324 -6.70 -30.22 14.99
N ASP A 325 -5.86 -30.73 15.89
CA ASP A 325 -5.14 -29.91 16.87
C ASP A 325 -4.16 -28.93 16.21
N CYS A 326 -3.41 -29.39 15.20
CA CYS A 326 -2.52 -28.54 14.43
C CYS A 326 -3.28 -27.40 13.73
N LEU A 327 -4.38 -27.74 13.05
CA LEU A 327 -5.24 -26.76 12.38
C LEU A 327 -5.80 -25.73 13.36
N LYS A 328 -6.31 -26.18 14.51
CA LYS A 328 -6.82 -25.29 15.57
C LYS A 328 -5.74 -24.33 16.05
N ASN A 329 -4.52 -24.82 16.28
CA ASN A 329 -3.39 -23.97 16.67
C ASN A 329 -3.03 -22.93 15.60
N CYS A 330 -3.02 -23.30 14.32
CA CYS A 330 -2.80 -22.36 13.22
C CYS A 330 -3.85 -21.24 13.20
N LEU A 331 -5.13 -21.59 13.37
CA LEU A 331 -6.24 -20.64 13.39
C LEU A 331 -6.13 -19.66 14.56
N GLU A 332 -5.87 -20.15 15.76
CA GLU A 332 -5.68 -19.30 16.95
C GLU A 332 -4.48 -18.36 16.80
N LEU A 333 -3.37 -18.84 16.22
CA LEU A 333 -2.20 -18.00 15.94
C LEU A 333 -2.53 -16.86 14.98
N VAL A 334 -3.31 -17.09 13.91
CA VAL A 334 -3.70 -16.05 12.95
C VAL A 334 -4.55 -14.96 13.63
N VAL A 335 -5.50 -15.36 14.49
CA VAL A 335 -6.33 -14.43 15.26
C VAL A 335 -5.46 -13.61 16.21
N LEU A 336 -4.60 -14.27 16.99
CA LEU A 336 -3.70 -13.64 17.94
C LEU A 336 -2.77 -12.62 17.25
N ARG A 337 -2.13 -13.00 16.13
CA ARG A 337 -1.25 -12.11 15.35
C ARG A 337 -2.01 -10.93 14.76
N SER A 338 -3.25 -11.15 14.31
CA SER A 338 -4.10 -10.09 13.78
C SER A 338 -4.48 -9.07 14.87
N LEU A 339 -4.78 -9.53 16.09
CA LEU A 339 -5.02 -8.66 17.24
C LEU A 339 -3.77 -7.86 17.64
N GLN A 340 -2.61 -8.52 17.69
CA GLN A 340 -1.32 -7.86 17.94
C GLN A 340 -1.03 -6.78 16.89
N TYR A 341 -1.30 -7.08 15.61
CA TYR A 341 -1.13 -6.13 14.52
C TYR A 341 -2.09 -4.94 14.64
N ALA A 342 -3.36 -5.17 14.94
CA ALA A 342 -4.33 -4.10 15.20
C ALA A 342 -3.88 -3.18 16.35
N ARG A 343 -3.38 -3.75 17.46
CA ARG A 343 -2.81 -2.99 18.59
C ARG A 343 -1.62 -2.15 18.16
N GLN A 344 -0.70 -2.70 17.37
CA GLN A 344 0.46 -1.96 16.84
C GLN A 344 0.03 -0.81 15.91
N GLN A 345 -0.95 -1.03 15.05
CA GLN A 345 -1.52 0.00 14.17
C GLN A 345 -2.11 1.15 14.99
N ARG A 346 -2.93 0.87 16.01
CA ARG A 346 -3.47 1.89 16.92
C ARG A 346 -2.37 2.68 17.61
N LYS A 347 -1.37 2.00 18.17
CA LYS A 347 -0.21 2.63 18.82
C LYS A 347 0.53 3.54 17.84
N TRP A 348 0.69 3.13 16.59
CA TRP A 348 1.33 3.94 15.56
C TRP A 348 0.51 5.16 15.18
N ILE A 349 -0.79 5.00 14.92
CA ILE A 349 -1.70 6.10 14.60
C ILE A 349 -1.63 7.14 15.71
N ARG A 350 -1.87 6.72 16.95
CA ARG A 350 -1.87 7.62 18.11
C ARG A 350 -0.52 8.30 18.35
N ASN A 351 0.57 7.53 18.42
CA ASN A 351 1.84 8.04 18.93
C ASN A 351 2.78 8.57 17.84
N LYS A 352 2.50 8.33 16.55
CA LYS A 352 3.37 8.80 15.46
C LYS A 352 2.61 9.61 14.43
N PHE A 353 1.42 9.17 14.03
CA PHE A 353 0.63 9.83 12.98
C PHE A 353 -0.03 11.11 13.50
N LEU A 354 -0.79 11.03 14.59
CA LEU A 354 -1.52 12.19 15.14
C LEU A 354 -0.58 13.29 15.63
N ILE A 355 0.56 12.93 16.23
CA ILE A 355 1.58 13.90 16.69
C ILE A 355 2.19 14.70 15.53
N ARG A 356 2.31 14.08 14.36
CA ARG A 356 2.90 14.70 13.16
C ARG A 356 1.85 15.36 12.25
N LYS A 357 0.58 15.35 12.63
CA LYS A 357 -0.52 15.88 11.84
C LYS A 357 -0.38 17.39 11.67
N LYS A 358 -0.20 17.83 10.42
CA LYS A 358 -0.03 19.25 10.04
C LYS A 358 -1.32 19.79 9.42
N ASN A 359 -2.26 20.27 10.24
CA ASN A 359 -3.51 20.92 9.81
C ASN A 359 -4.39 20.17 8.79
N VAL A 360 -4.18 18.86 8.59
CA VAL A 360 -5.02 18.06 7.69
C VAL A 360 -6.35 17.73 8.39
N PRO A 361 -7.53 17.92 7.78
CA PRO A 361 -8.79 17.43 8.33
C PRO A 361 -8.71 15.95 8.75
N LEU A 362 -9.14 15.62 9.98
CA LEU A 362 -9.21 14.24 10.46
C LEU A 362 -10.55 14.02 11.15
N TYR A 363 -11.29 13.03 10.66
CA TYR A 363 -12.57 12.62 11.21
C TYR A 363 -12.49 11.19 11.74
N PHE A 364 -13.07 10.95 12.90
CA PHE A 364 -13.08 9.65 13.56
C PHE A 364 -14.45 8.98 13.42
N PHE A 365 -14.43 7.69 13.12
CA PHE A 365 -15.61 6.84 13.04
C PHE A 365 -15.43 5.59 13.89
N GLU A 366 -16.29 5.44 14.89
CA GLU A 366 -16.41 4.20 15.64
C GLU A 366 -17.24 3.18 14.85
N THR A 367 -16.68 1.98 14.69
CA THR A 367 -17.23 0.97 13.77
C THR A 367 -17.87 -0.20 14.50
N THR A 368 -18.20 -0.08 15.79
CA THR A 368 -18.74 -1.15 16.63
C THR A 368 -20.05 -1.73 16.11
N ASP A 369 -20.98 -0.88 15.70
CA ASP A 369 -22.29 -1.31 15.21
C ASP A 369 -22.33 -1.37 13.68
N VAL A 370 -22.43 -2.60 13.14
CA VAL A 370 -22.53 -2.84 11.69
C VAL A 370 -23.94 -2.55 11.16
N ALA A 371 -24.98 -2.69 11.99
CA ALA A 371 -26.36 -2.49 11.58
C ALA A 371 -26.63 -1.02 11.24
N GLU A 372 -26.02 -0.11 11.99
CA GLU A 372 -26.12 1.33 11.75
C GLU A 372 -25.02 1.90 10.83
N TRP A 373 -24.25 1.05 10.14
CA TRP A 373 -23.12 1.47 9.28
C TRP A 373 -23.50 2.57 8.28
N LYS A 374 -24.62 2.40 7.56
CA LYS A 374 -25.06 3.36 6.55
C LYS A 374 -25.36 4.73 7.16
N LYS A 375 -25.96 4.75 8.34
CA LYS A 375 -26.42 5.96 9.04
C LYS A 375 -25.30 6.67 9.80
N LYS A 376 -24.46 5.93 10.53
CA LYS A 376 -23.46 6.48 11.46
C LYS A 376 -22.09 6.71 10.82
N ILE A 377 -21.78 6.02 9.72
CA ILE A 377 -20.42 6.05 9.13
C ILE A 377 -20.50 6.51 7.69
N CYS A 378 -21.17 5.75 6.82
CA CYS A 378 -21.19 6.02 5.38
C CYS A 378 -21.82 7.39 5.05
N GLY A 379 -23.04 7.65 5.49
CA GLY A 379 -23.74 8.92 5.22
C GLY A 379 -22.96 10.16 5.66
N PRO A 380 -22.46 10.23 6.92
CA PRO A 380 -21.61 11.33 7.36
C PRO A 380 -20.30 11.44 6.58
N ALA A 381 -19.64 10.32 6.27
CA ALA A 381 -18.40 10.32 5.49
C ALA A 381 -18.62 10.92 4.10
N ILE A 382 -19.70 10.55 3.39
CA ILE A 382 -20.05 11.10 2.07
C ILE A 382 -20.24 12.62 2.16
N LYS A 383 -21.04 13.10 3.12
CA LYS A 383 -21.25 14.55 3.32
C LYS A 383 -19.95 15.31 3.55
N ILE A 384 -19.05 14.73 4.34
CA ILE A 384 -17.73 15.33 4.59
C ILE A 384 -16.90 15.35 3.30
N VAL A 385 -16.92 14.29 2.49
CA VAL A 385 -16.21 14.28 1.19
C VAL A 385 -16.81 15.31 0.25
N GLU A 386 -18.13 15.44 0.16
CA GLU A 386 -18.80 16.42 -0.70
C GLU A 386 -18.45 17.85 -0.29
N GLY A 387 -18.52 18.18 1.00
CA GLY A 387 -18.09 19.49 1.52
C GLY A 387 -16.60 19.74 1.27
N PHE A 388 -15.76 18.72 1.47
CA PHE A 388 -14.33 18.78 1.16
C PHE A 388 -14.06 19.06 -0.33
N LEU A 389 -14.80 18.43 -1.24
CA LEU A 389 -14.70 18.69 -2.69
C LEU A 389 -15.20 20.10 -3.05
N ALA A 390 -16.24 20.59 -2.37
CA ALA A 390 -16.75 21.96 -2.51
C ALA A 390 -15.82 23.04 -1.91
N GLY A 391 -14.76 22.65 -1.20
CA GLY A 391 -13.80 23.58 -0.59
C GLY A 391 -14.25 24.12 0.77
N GLU A 392 -15.20 23.46 1.43
CA GLU A 392 -15.57 23.76 2.82
C GLU A 392 -14.36 23.57 3.74
N LYS A 393 -14.20 24.48 4.70
CA LYS A 393 -13.09 24.40 5.66
C LYS A 393 -13.39 23.37 6.73
N PHE A 394 -12.34 22.71 7.21
CA PHE A 394 -12.41 21.85 8.39
C PHE A 394 -13.00 22.61 9.58
N SER A 395 -14.07 22.06 10.15
CA SER A 395 -14.66 22.54 11.41
C SER A 395 -14.26 21.61 12.54
N GLU A 396 -13.57 22.15 13.54
CA GLU A 396 -13.28 21.44 14.80
C GLU A 396 -14.53 21.19 15.64
N ASP A 397 -15.62 21.91 15.35
CA ASP A 397 -16.91 21.78 16.05
C ASP A 397 -17.73 20.57 15.58
N SER A 398 -17.37 19.97 14.44
CA SER A 398 -18.01 18.76 13.92
C SER A 398 -17.95 17.63 14.95
N GLU A 399 -19.07 16.95 15.20
CA GLU A 399 -19.11 15.81 16.13
C GLU A 399 -18.13 14.70 15.75
N PHE A 400 -17.82 14.56 14.46
CA PHE A 400 -16.88 13.57 13.92
C PHE A 400 -15.43 14.07 13.90
N ALA A 401 -15.16 15.36 14.21
CA ALA A 401 -13.80 15.87 14.25
C ALA A 401 -13.01 15.10 15.31
N ALA A 402 -11.90 14.48 14.89
CA ALA A 402 -11.10 13.67 15.80
C ALA A 402 -10.61 14.47 17.01
N ALA A 403 -10.34 15.77 16.84
CA ALA A 403 -9.96 16.66 17.94
C ALA A 403 -11.02 16.75 19.04
N LYS A 404 -12.31 16.80 18.67
CA LYS A 404 -13.45 16.87 19.60
C LYS A 404 -13.65 15.56 20.37
N GLN A 405 -13.37 14.42 19.73
CA GLN A 405 -13.47 13.10 20.36
C GLN A 405 -12.18 12.68 21.10
N MET A 406 -11.05 13.35 20.85
CA MET A 406 -9.72 12.96 21.37
C MET A 406 -9.63 12.89 22.90
N PRO A 407 -10.21 13.82 23.68
CA PRO A 407 -10.15 13.76 25.15
C PRO A 407 -10.80 12.48 25.70
N GLU A 408 -11.95 12.08 25.17
CA GLU A 408 -12.64 10.83 25.53
C GLU A 408 -11.85 9.60 25.05
N LEU A 409 -11.24 9.69 23.86
CA LEU A 409 -10.34 8.65 23.31
C LEU A 409 -9.06 8.46 24.14
N LEU A 410 -8.59 9.49 24.84
CA LEU A 410 -7.41 9.46 25.70
C LEU A 410 -7.73 9.17 27.18
N ALA A 411 -8.96 9.41 27.65
CA ALA A 411 -9.38 9.20 29.02
C ALA A 411 -9.64 7.72 29.37
N LEU A 412 -10.13 6.92 28.41
CA LEU A 412 -10.27 5.45 28.52
C LEU A 412 -8.92 4.69 28.64
N ARG A 413 -7.84 5.41 28.87
CA ARG A 413 -6.45 4.94 29.01
C ARG A 413 -6.17 4.37 30.39
N GLU A 414 -6.86 4.84 31.43
CA GLU A 414 -6.56 4.49 32.82
C GLU A 414 -7.14 3.12 33.18
N ASP A 415 -8.35 2.79 32.73
CA ASP A 415 -9.00 1.50 33.03
C ASP A 415 -8.33 0.29 32.35
N ALA A 416 -7.69 0.49 31.19
CA ALA A 416 -7.02 -0.59 30.47
C ALA A 416 -5.61 -0.90 31.02
N SER A 417 -4.95 0.05 31.66
CA SER A 417 -3.63 -0.17 32.27
C SER A 417 -3.67 -0.92 33.60
N GLU A 418 -4.80 -0.92 34.30
CA GLU A 418 -4.96 -1.73 35.52
C GLU A 418 -5.05 -3.23 35.20
N ASN A 419 -5.62 -3.61 34.05
CA ASN A 419 -5.60 -4.98 33.54
C ASN A 419 -4.25 -5.42 32.92
N GLU A 420 -3.32 -4.48 32.67
CA GLU A 420 -2.00 -4.77 32.10
C GLU A 420 -0.97 -5.26 33.16
N ALA A 421 -1.28 -5.17 34.46
CA ALA A 421 -0.39 -5.62 35.53
C ALA A 421 -0.49 -7.13 35.83
N GLU A 422 -1.62 -7.79 35.53
CA GLU A 422 -1.81 -9.22 35.83
C GLU A 422 -1.26 -10.16 34.74
N GLU A 423 -1.16 -9.72 33.48
CA GLU A 423 -0.67 -10.58 32.37
C GLU A 423 0.86 -10.62 32.21
N ASN A 424 1.60 -9.69 32.82
CA ASN A 424 3.07 -9.61 32.67
C ASN A 424 3.86 -10.41 33.72
N ASP A 425 3.21 -11.04 34.70
CA ASP A 425 3.88 -11.80 35.77
C ASP A 425 3.98 -13.31 35.46
N GLY A 426 3.83 -13.69 34.18
CA GLY A 426 3.63 -15.08 33.77
C GLY A 426 4.42 -15.57 32.56
N SER A 427 5.68 -15.14 32.34
CA SER A 427 6.66 -15.91 31.54
C SER A 427 8.01 -15.20 31.44
N GLY A 428 9.01 -15.76 32.13
CA GLY A 428 10.44 -15.51 31.91
C GLY A 428 11.06 -16.48 30.90
#